data_AF-A0A0N8HKP9-F1
#
_entry.id   AF-A0A0N8HKP9-F1
#
_cell.length_a   1.000
_cell.length_b   1.000
_cell.length_c   1.000
_cell.angle_alpha   90.00
_cell.angle_beta   90.00
_cell.angle_gamma   90.00
#
_symmetry.space_group_name_H-M   'P 1'
#
loop_
_entity.id
_entity.type
_entity.pdbx_description
1 polymer ?
#
loop_
_entity_poly.entity_id
_entity_poly.type
_entity_poly.pdbx_seq_one_letter_code
_entity_poly.pdbx_strand_id
1 'polypeptide(L)'
;MNIAIFVVSFVVYIGICLATVKLHKHVADNLKRVNRRNLLNLCSQYILFLLFIVTYIPFSIFFPAWLNAKLSIVQESQNATTVFILLGCLTLAITMWLGYKKTKQVNW
;
A
#
# COMPACT_ATOMS: atom_id res chain seq x y z
N MET A 1 -18.02 -20.48 -1.45
CA MET A 1 -16.56 -20.66 -1.67
C MET A 1 -15.88 -19.35 -2.05
N ASN A 2 -16.40 -18.59 -3.04
CA ASN A 2 -15.81 -17.33 -3.50
C ASN A 2 -15.68 -16.24 -2.41
N ILE A 3 -16.64 -16.15 -1.49
CA ILE A 3 -16.61 -15.17 -0.39
C ILE A 3 -15.45 -15.44 0.59
N ALA A 4 -15.19 -16.70 0.95
CA ALA A 4 -14.09 -17.04 1.83
C ALA A 4 -12.73 -16.74 1.18
N ILE A 5 -12.59 -17.07 -0.11
CA ILE A 5 -11.40 -16.76 -0.91
C ILE A 5 -11.18 -15.25 -1.01
N PHE A 6 -12.25 -14.48 -1.18
CA PHE A 6 -12.21 -13.02 -1.18
C PHE A 6 -11.69 -12.46 0.13
N VAL A 7 -12.26 -12.87 1.26
CA VAL A 7 -11.85 -12.38 2.58
C VAL A 7 -10.38 -12.70 2.84
N VAL A 8 -9.92 -13.92 2.55
CA VAL A 8 -8.52 -14.31 2.70
C VAL A 8 -7.61 -13.46 1.80
N SER A 9 -7.99 -13.30 0.53
CA SER A 9 -7.22 -12.50 -0.43
C SER A 9 -7.16 -11.03 -0.02
N PHE A 10 -8.24 -10.50 0.55
CA PHE A 10 -8.33 -9.13 1.03
C PHE A 10 -7.46 -8.89 2.28
N VAL A 11 -7.41 -9.85 3.21
CA VAL A 11 -6.52 -9.80 4.37
C VAL A 11 -5.05 -9.85 3.94
N VAL A 12 -4.70 -10.76 3.02
CA VAL A 12 -3.34 -10.85 2.46
C VAL A 12 -2.97 -9.54 1.76
N TYR A 13 -3.89 -8.96 0.99
CA TYR A 13 -3.72 -7.66 0.34
C TYR A 13 -3.41 -6.53 1.34
N ILE A 14 -4.18 -6.39 2.43
CA ILE A 14 -3.90 -5.39 3.47
C ILE A 14 -2.51 -5.62 4.07
N GLY A 15 -2.15 -6.88 4.33
CA GLY A 15 -0.83 -7.25 4.84
C GLY A 15 0.31 -6.83 3.90
N ILE A 16 0.16 -7.08 2.60
CA ILE A 16 1.13 -6.67 1.57
C ILE A 16 1.23 -5.15 1.50
N CYS A 17 0.11 -4.43 1.57
CA CYS A 17 0.11 -2.97 1.56
C CYS A 17 0.86 -2.40 2.78
N LEU A 18 0.58 -2.92 3.98
CA LEU A 18 1.30 -2.53 5.20
C LEU A 18 2.80 -2.84 5.13
N ALA A 19 3.16 -4.02 4.63
CA ALA A 19 4.56 -4.43 4.47
C ALA A 19 5.28 -3.50 3.49
N THR A 20 4.66 -3.18 2.36
CA THR A 20 5.21 -2.27 1.34
C THR A 20 5.45 -0.87 1.92
N VAL A 21 4.49 -0.31 2.65
CA VAL A 21 4.65 1.02 3.30
C VAL A 21 5.78 0.99 4.33
N LYS A 22 5.84 -0.04 5.18
CA LYS A 22 6.91 -0.17 6.19
C LYS A 22 8.28 -0.37 5.55
N LEU A 23 8.37 -1.17 4.50
CA LEU A 23 9.60 -1.40 3.75
C LEU A 23 10.07 -0.10 3.09
N HIS A 24 9.18 0.61 2.40
CA HIS A 24 9.49 1.91 1.80
C HIS A 24 10.03 2.90 2.85
N LYS A 25 9.36 3.01 4.00
CA LYS A 25 9.82 3.85 5.11
C LYS A 25 11.18 3.42 5.65
N HIS A 26 11.40 2.12 5.88
CA HIS A 26 12.66 1.59 6.38
C HIS A 26 13.83 1.85 5.42
N VAL A 27 13.60 1.62 4.12
CA VAL A 27 14.57 1.91 3.05
C VAL A 27 14.84 3.41 3.00
N ALA A 28 13.81 4.25 3.00
CA ALA A 28 13.96 5.71 2.99
C ALA A 28 14.76 6.23 4.22
N ASP A 29 14.47 5.71 5.41
CA ASP A 29 15.18 6.07 6.64
C ASP A 29 16.66 5.62 6.60
N ASN A 30 16.94 4.41 6.10
CA ASN A 30 18.31 3.92 5.92
C ASN A 30 19.08 4.75 4.90
N LEU A 31 18.49 5.06 3.74
CA LEU A 31 19.11 5.95 2.75
C LEU A 31 19.41 7.33 3.33
N LYS A 32 18.49 7.87 4.15
CA LYS A 32 18.68 9.16 4.82
C LYS A 32 19.80 9.13 5.87
N ARG A 33 20.03 7.97 6.52
CA ARG A 33 21.09 7.77 7.51
C ARG A 33 22.48 7.59 6.86
N VAL A 34 22.56 6.92 5.72
CA VAL A 34 23.84 6.53 5.09
C VAL A 34 24.62 7.72 4.51
N ASN A 35 23.98 8.74 3.90
CA ASN A 35 24.73 9.92 3.44
C ASN A 35 23.85 11.13 3.09
N ARG A 36 24.02 12.25 3.79
CA ARG A 36 23.26 13.50 3.55
C ARG A 36 23.78 14.36 2.38
N ARG A 37 24.97 14.09 1.82
CA ARG A 37 25.65 15.03 0.90
C ARG A 37 25.90 14.51 -0.52
N ASN A 38 25.45 13.30 -0.87
CA ASN A 38 25.73 12.73 -2.18
C ASN A 38 24.51 12.84 -3.11
N LEU A 39 24.67 13.48 -4.28
CA LEU A 39 23.63 13.70 -5.29
C LEU A 39 22.97 12.38 -5.74
N LEU A 40 23.76 11.31 -5.85
CA LEU A 40 23.27 9.98 -6.20
C LEU A 40 22.30 9.42 -5.16
N ASN A 41 22.56 9.69 -3.87
CA ASN A 41 21.70 9.22 -2.78
C ASN A 41 20.36 9.97 -2.80
N LEU A 42 20.40 11.27 -3.09
CA LEU A 42 19.23 12.12 -3.30
C LEU A 42 18.39 11.65 -4.49
N CYS A 43 19.04 11.38 -5.63
CA CYS A 43 18.37 10.84 -6.83
C CYS A 43 17.70 9.49 -6.54
N SER A 44 18.38 8.59 -5.85
CA SER A 44 17.82 7.28 -5.49
C SER A 44 16.61 7.38 -4.55
N GLN A 45 16.58 8.35 -3.62
CA GLN A 45 15.41 8.61 -2.78
C GLN A 45 14.20 9.05 -3.60
N TYR A 46 14.39 9.95 -4.57
CA TYR A 46 13.31 10.39 -5.46
C TYR A 46 12.82 9.27 -6.37
N ILE A 47 13.72 8.44 -6.90
CA ILE A 47 13.35 7.27 -7.73
C ILE A 47 12.52 6.29 -6.90
N LEU A 48 12.95 5.95 -5.68
CA LEU A 48 12.22 5.05 -4.80
C LEU A 48 10.84 5.61 -4.41
N PHE A 49 10.77 6.91 -4.14
CA PHE A 49 9.50 7.59 -3.85
C PHE A 49 8.57 7.59 -5.07
N LEU A 50 9.09 7.85 -6.25
CA LEU A 50 8.32 7.87 -7.49
C LEU A 50 7.83 6.45 -7.84
N LEU A 51 8.69 5.44 -7.71
CA LEU A 51 8.32 4.05 -7.90
C LEU A 51 7.22 3.66 -6.91
N PHE A 52 7.35 4.04 -5.64
CA PHE A 52 6.32 3.84 -4.64
C PHE A 52 5.00 4.49 -5.06
N ILE A 53 4.97 5.76 -5.48
CA ILE A 53 3.74 6.42 -5.94
C ILE A 53 3.12 5.67 -7.13
N VAL A 54 3.91 5.38 -8.16
CA VAL A 54 3.42 4.83 -9.43
C VAL A 54 2.97 3.38 -9.29
N THR A 55 3.57 2.58 -8.40
CA THR A 55 3.16 1.19 -8.21
C THR A 55 2.16 1.03 -7.08
N TYR A 56 2.41 1.63 -5.92
CA TYR A 56 1.64 1.39 -4.70
C TYR A 56 0.25 2.02 -4.74
N ILE A 57 0.14 3.27 -5.19
CA ILE A 57 -1.13 4.00 -5.17
C ILE A 57 -2.16 3.34 -6.11
N PRO A 58 -1.84 3.05 -7.40
CA PRO A 58 -2.78 2.37 -8.27
C PRO A 58 -3.13 0.98 -7.75
N PHE A 59 -2.13 0.21 -7.28
CA PHE A 59 -2.38 -1.11 -6.71
C PHE A 59 -3.35 -1.05 -5.54
N SER A 60 -3.12 -0.17 -4.57
CA SER A 60 -4.00 -0.06 -3.39
C SER A 60 -5.42 0.41 -3.73
N ILE A 61 -5.60 1.24 -4.76
CA ILE A 61 -6.93 1.75 -5.12
C ILE A 61 -7.71 0.73 -5.94
N PHE A 62 -7.07 0.10 -6.93
CA PHE A 62 -7.77 -0.73 -7.92
C PHE A 62 -7.83 -2.22 -7.55
N PHE A 63 -6.98 -2.71 -6.64
CA PHE A 63 -6.95 -4.13 -6.28
C PHE A 63 -8.31 -4.67 -5.76
N PRO A 64 -9.06 -3.97 -4.88
CA PRO A 64 -10.37 -4.44 -4.43
C PRO A 64 -11.37 -4.61 -5.57
N ALA A 65 -11.36 -3.67 -6.52
CA ALA A 65 -12.24 -3.72 -7.69
C ALA A 65 -11.84 -4.85 -8.64
N TRP A 66 -10.53 -5.01 -8.89
CA TRP A 66 -9.99 -6.11 -9.69
C TRP A 66 -10.32 -7.49 -9.08
N LEU A 67 -10.21 -7.61 -7.76
CA LEU A 67 -10.52 -8.86 -7.05
C LEU A 67 -12.02 -9.20 -7.13
N ASN A 68 -12.91 -8.19 -7.01
CA ASN A 68 -14.34 -8.40 -7.23
C ASN A 68 -14.65 -8.86 -8.66
N ALA A 69 -14.02 -8.24 -9.66
CA ALA A 69 -14.19 -8.62 -11.06
C ALA A 69 -13.79 -10.07 -11.33
N LYS A 70 -12.69 -10.54 -10.71
CA LYS A 70 -12.18 -11.90 -10.87
C LYS A 70 -13.00 -12.97 -10.16
N LEU A 71 -13.54 -12.67 -8.99
CA LEU A 71 -14.29 -13.64 -8.17
C LEU A 71 -15.81 -13.52 -8.33
N SER A 72 -16.27 -12.52 -9.08
CA SER A 72 -17.67 -12.21 -9.38
C SER A 72 -18.56 -12.24 -8.13
N ILE A 73 -18.10 -11.60 -7.06
CA ILE A 73 -18.74 -11.69 -5.73
C ILE A 73 -19.97 -10.81 -5.67
N VAL A 74 -19.83 -9.58 -6.15
CA VAL A 74 -20.92 -8.63 -6.34
C VAL A 74 -21.04 -8.39 -7.84
N GLN A 75 -22.27 -8.39 -8.33
CA GLN A 75 -22.58 -8.12 -9.74
C GLN A 75 -21.98 -6.77 -10.15
N GLU A 76 -21.23 -6.78 -11.25
CA GLU A 76 -20.55 -5.58 -11.71
C GLU A 76 -21.58 -4.51 -12.07
N SER A 77 -21.52 -3.41 -11.32
CA SER A 77 -22.32 -2.21 -11.53
C SER A 77 -21.45 -1.01 -11.19
N GLN A 78 -21.79 0.15 -11.76
CA GLN A 78 -21.06 1.38 -11.48
C GLN A 78 -20.96 1.65 -9.97
N ASN A 79 -22.05 1.41 -9.23
CA ASN A 79 -22.08 1.58 -7.78
C ASN A 79 -21.15 0.61 -7.05
N ALA A 80 -21.15 -0.67 -7.41
CA ALA A 80 -20.27 -1.66 -6.79
C ALA A 80 -18.79 -1.33 -7.02
N THR A 81 -18.43 -0.96 -8.25
CA THR A 81 -17.05 -0.55 -8.59
C THR A 81 -16.61 0.68 -7.79
N THR A 82 -17.48 1.69 -7.65
CA THR A 82 -17.19 2.87 -6.82
C THR A 82 -16.95 2.49 -5.36
N VAL A 83 -17.76 1.59 -4.78
CA VAL A 83 -17.58 1.11 -3.40
C VAL A 83 -16.23 0.41 -3.23
N PHE A 84 -15.82 -0.44 -4.16
CA PHE A 84 -14.52 -1.11 -4.09
C PHE A 84 -13.34 -0.15 -4.26
N ILE A 85 -13.45 0.86 -5.12
CA ILE A 85 -12.45 1.92 -5.26
C ILE A 85 -12.34 2.72 -3.95
N LEU A 86 -13.47 3.10 -3.35
CA LEU A 86 -13.49 3.78 -2.05
C LEU A 86 -12.84 2.93 -0.96
N LEU A 87 -13.09 1.61 -0.97
CA LEU A 87 -12.44 0.67 -0.06
C LEU A 87 -10.92 0.60 -0.27
N GLY A 88 -10.47 0.67 -1.53
CA GLY A 88 -9.06 0.78 -1.88
C GLY A 88 -8.43 2.07 -1.34
N CYS A 89 -9.10 3.21 -1.53
CA CYS A 89 -8.67 4.50 -0.97
C CYS A 89 -8.61 4.49 0.57
N LEU A 90 -9.60 3.88 1.23
CA LEU A 90 -9.59 3.68 2.69
C LEU A 90 -8.39 2.84 3.12
N THR A 91 -8.13 1.74 2.40
CA THR A 91 -6.97 0.89 2.67
C THR A 91 -5.67 1.67 2.52
N LEU A 92 -5.52 2.45 1.45
CA LEU A 92 -4.37 3.32 1.22
C LEU A 92 -4.15 4.27 2.40
N ALA A 93 -5.20 4.97 2.83
CA ALA A 93 -5.14 5.92 3.94
C ALA A 93 -4.74 5.24 5.26
N ILE A 94 -5.39 4.12 5.60
CA ILE A 94 -5.12 3.37 6.84
C ILE A 94 -3.70 2.82 6.86
N THR A 95 -3.25 2.22 5.76
CA THR A 95 -1.93 1.58 5.67
C THR A 95 -0.80 2.61 5.69
N MET A 96 -0.97 3.75 5.03
CA MET A 96 -0.06 4.90 5.15
C MET A 96 -0.01 5.41 6.59
N TRP A 97 -1.17 5.63 7.21
CA TRP A 97 -1.25 6.09 8.60
C TRP A 97 -0.54 5.14 9.56
N LEU A 98 -0.84 3.83 9.48
CA LEU A 98 -0.25 2.81 10.35
C LEU A 98 1.24 2.57 10.08
N GLY A 99 1.67 2.59 8.82
CA GLY A 99 3.07 2.40 8.46
C GLY A 99 3.96 3.59 8.86
N TYR A 100 3.42 4.81 8.78
CA TYR A 100 4.14 6.03 9.16
C TYR A 100 4.01 6.41 10.63
N LYS A 101 2.99 5.92 11.35
CA LYS A 101 2.87 6.10 12.81
C LYS A 101 4.19 5.75 13.47
N LYS A 102 4.78 6.72 14.20
CA LYS A 102 5.99 6.47 14.99
C LYS A 102 5.67 5.34 15.96
N THR A 103 6.24 4.17 15.74
CA THR A 103 6.43 3.21 16.82
C THR A 103 7.26 3.95 17.85
N LYS A 104 6.71 4.24 19.03
CA LYS A 104 7.53 4.69 20.16
C LYS A 104 8.65 3.66 20.26
N GLN A 105 9.88 4.05 19.93
CA GLN A 105 11.03 3.22 20.28
C GLN A 105 11.00 3.13 21.80
N VAL A 106 10.64 1.95 22.30
CA VAL A 106 10.90 1.62 23.68
C VAL A 106 12.42 1.53 23.76
N ASN A 107 13.04 2.60 24.28
CA ASN A 107 14.42 2.55 24.74
C ASN A 107 14.45 1.48 25.82
N TRP A 108 15.11 0.37 25.53
CA TRP A 108 15.64 -0.55 26.53
C TRP A 108 17.04 -0.08 26.88
#